data_AF-A0A7C5DSC0-F1
#
_entry.id   AF-A0A7C5DSC0-F1
#
_cell.length_a   1.000
_cell.length_b   1.000
_cell.length_c   1.000
_cell.angle_alpha   90.00
_cell.angle_beta   90.00
_cell.angle_gamma   90.00
#
_symmetry.space_group_name_H-M   'P 1'
#
loop_
_entity.id
_entity.type
_entity.pdbx_description
1 polymer ?
#
loop_
_entity_poly.entity_id
_entity_poly.type
_entity_poly.pdbx_seq_one_letter_code
_entity_poly.pdbx_strand_id
1 'polypeptide(L)'
;MAFKALFIAHAPDAEVDKHRCVIETPHYYKLFVAVVRDQREALEVCRRAVAEEGIHAVILCPGFTHKEVAEISQAVGEGVGVFVARGDGPSHNASREARRREGLIRGG
;
A
#
# COMPACT_ATOMS: atom_id res chain seq x y z
N MET A 1 -19.72 0.40 12.84
CA MET A 1 -18.87 -0.11 11.74
C MET A 1 -17.51 0.54 11.85
N ALA A 2 -16.44 -0.24 11.90
CA ALA A 2 -15.08 0.30 11.90
C ALA A 2 -14.66 0.72 10.48
N PHE A 3 -13.90 1.80 10.37
CA PHE A 3 -13.24 2.18 9.13
C PHE A 3 -12.12 1.18 8.81
N LYS A 4 -12.26 0.47 7.68
CA LYS A 4 -11.30 -0.52 7.20
C LYS A 4 -10.40 0.09 6.13
N ALA A 5 -9.09 0.01 6.33
CA ALA A 5 -8.11 0.48 5.36
C ALA A 5 -6.97 -0.51 5.20
N LEU A 6 -6.40 -0.57 4.01
CA LEU A 6 -5.24 -1.37 3.68
C LEU A 6 -4.04 -0.46 3.40
N PHE A 7 -2.92 -0.68 4.06
CA PHE A 7 -1.64 -0.08 3.71
C PHE A 7 -0.76 -1.10 2.97
N ILE A 8 -0.23 -0.69 1.81
CA ILE A 8 0.68 -1.52 1.01
C ILE A 8 2.01 -0.79 0.80
N ALA A 9 3.11 -1.51 1.02
CA ALA A 9 4.45 -1.07 0.66
C ALA A 9 5.16 -2.09 -0.23
N HIS A 10 6.05 -1.61 -1.11
CA HIS A 10 6.94 -2.45 -1.89
C HIS A 10 8.27 -2.71 -1.19
N ALA A 11 8.68 -3.98 -1.17
CA ALA A 11 10.06 -4.40 -0.89
C ALA A 11 10.36 -5.70 -1.67
N PRO A 12 11.38 -5.76 -2.54
CA PRO A 12 11.60 -6.91 -3.44
C PRO A 12 11.80 -8.26 -2.74
N ASP A 13 12.23 -8.24 -1.48
CA ASP A 13 12.45 -9.40 -0.60
C ASP A 13 11.22 -9.74 0.27
N ALA A 14 10.07 -9.11 0.01
CA ALA A 14 8.88 -9.35 0.80
C ALA A 14 8.30 -10.75 0.57
N GLU A 15 7.89 -11.39 1.67
CA GLU A 15 7.06 -12.59 1.68
C GLU A 15 5.68 -12.19 2.23
N VAL A 16 4.69 -11.91 1.37
CA VAL A 16 3.41 -11.28 1.79
C VAL A 16 2.66 -12.03 2.88
N ASP A 17 2.78 -13.36 2.92
CA ASP A 17 2.12 -14.18 3.94
C ASP A 17 2.74 -14.00 5.33
N LYS A 18 4.03 -13.63 5.40
CA LYS A 18 4.78 -13.35 6.62
C LYS A 18 4.80 -11.86 6.96
N HIS A 19 5.00 -11.01 5.97
CA HIS A 19 5.16 -9.56 6.14
C HIS A 19 3.81 -8.83 6.06
N ARG A 20 2.91 -9.22 6.96
CA ARG A 20 1.59 -8.61 7.11
C ARG A 20 1.15 -8.56 8.57
N CYS A 21 0.31 -7.59 8.89
CA CYS A 21 -0.36 -7.53 10.19
C CYS A 21 -1.71 -6.83 10.10
N VAL A 22 -2.48 -6.92 11.19
CA VAL A 22 -3.75 -6.23 11.36
C VAL A 22 -3.72 -5.49 12.69
N ILE A 23 -4.06 -4.21 12.67
CA ILE A 23 -4.23 -3.38 13.86
C ILE A 23 -5.71 -3.01 13.94
N GLU A 24 -6.37 -3.37 15.03
CA GLU A 24 -7.80 -3.13 15.23
C GLU A 24 -8.03 -2.38 16.53
N THR A 25 -8.95 -1.41 16.48
CA THR A 25 -9.50 -0.75 17.66
C THR A 25 -10.92 -1.27 17.90
N PRO A 26 -11.44 -1.23 19.14
CA PRO A 26 -12.75 -1.81 19.44
C PRO A 26 -13.92 -1.30 18.59
N HIS A 27 -13.84 -0.06 18.09
CA HIS A 27 -15.00 0.60 17.45
C HIS A 27 -14.72 1.31 16.14
N TYR A 28 -13.53 1.88 15.94
CA TYR A 28 -13.34 2.91 14.90
C TYR A 28 -12.53 2.44 13.70
N TYR A 29 -11.63 1.48 13.86
CA TYR A 29 -10.58 1.24 12.86
C TYR A 29 -10.15 -0.22 12.79
N LYS A 30 -9.97 -0.74 11.57
CA LYS A 30 -9.24 -1.97 11.26
C LYS A 30 -8.26 -1.68 10.12
N LEU A 31 -6.98 -1.65 10.44
CA LEU A 31 -5.88 -1.38 9.52
C LEU A 31 -5.22 -2.70 9.13
N PHE A 32 -5.28 -3.04 7.85
CA PHE A 32 -4.49 -4.11 7.26
C PHE A 32 -3.17 -3.52 6.77
N VAL A 33 -2.06 -4.20 7.00
CA VAL A 33 -0.75 -3.80 6.51
C VAL A 33 -0.14 -4.99 5.79
N ALA A 34 0.37 -4.78 4.58
CA ALA A 34 1.10 -5.80 3.83
C ALA A 34 2.31 -5.18 3.13
N VAL A 35 3.44 -5.87 3.16
CA VAL A 35 4.57 -5.58 2.29
C VAL A 35 4.55 -6.60 1.16
N VAL A 36 4.59 -6.11 -0.08
CA VAL A 36 4.50 -6.91 -1.30
C VAL A 36 5.77 -6.75 -2.12
N ARG A 37 6.15 -7.80 -2.82
CA ARG A 37 7.39 -7.83 -3.61
C ARG A 37 7.25 -7.11 -4.94
N ASP A 38 6.06 -7.17 -5.52
CA ASP A 38 5.79 -6.69 -6.87
C ASP A 38 4.32 -6.27 -7.04
N GLN A 39 4.03 -5.62 -8.16
CA GLN A 39 2.71 -5.06 -8.45
C GLN A 39 1.64 -6.15 -8.60
N ARG A 40 2.01 -7.35 -9.08
CA ARG A 40 1.04 -8.45 -9.21
C ARG A 40 0.53 -8.86 -7.83
N GLU A 41 1.43 -9.01 -6.87
CA GLU A 41 1.08 -9.34 -5.49
C GLU A 41 0.28 -8.19 -4.83
N ALA A 42 0.63 -6.92 -5.12
CA ALA A 42 -0.17 -5.77 -4.69
C ALA A 42 -1.64 -5.85 -5.15
N LEU A 43 -1.86 -6.18 -6.43
CA LEU A 43 -3.19 -6.33 -7.01
C LEU A 43 -3.96 -7.50 -6.39
N GLU A 44 -3.30 -8.62 -6.13
CA GLU A 44 -3.90 -9.78 -5.47
C GLU A 44 -4.34 -9.46 -4.04
N VAL A 45 -3.47 -8.80 -3.26
CA VAL A 45 -3.80 -8.35 -1.91
C VAL A 45 -4.96 -7.36 -1.92
N CYS A 46 -4.99 -6.41 -2.87
CA CYS A 46 -6.09 -5.45 -3.00
C CYS A 46 -7.43 -6.16 -3.26
N ARG A 47 -7.48 -7.06 -4.25
CA ARG A 47 -8.71 -7.81 -4.59
C ARG A 47 -9.19 -8.65 -3.42
N ARG A 48 -8.26 -9.33 -2.73
CA ARG A 48 -8.56 -10.13 -1.54
C ARG A 48 -9.13 -9.27 -0.42
N ALA A 49 -8.51 -8.13 -0.12
CA ALA A 49 -8.97 -7.22 0.92
C ALA A 49 -10.35 -6.61 0.60
N VAL A 50 -10.66 -6.35 -0.67
CA VAL A 50 -12.01 -5.92 -1.07
C VAL A 50 -13.01 -7.05 -0.89
N ALA A 51 -12.72 -8.25 -1.43
CA ALA A 51 -13.65 -9.37 -1.43
C ALA A 51 -13.93 -9.94 -0.05
N GLU A 52 -12.91 -10.09 0.79
CA GLU A 52 -13.01 -10.75 2.09
C GLU A 52 -13.31 -9.76 3.22
N GLU A 53 -12.70 -8.58 3.17
CA GLU A 53 -12.74 -7.63 4.28
C GLU A 53 -13.62 -6.41 4.01
N GLY A 54 -13.94 -6.09 2.75
CA GLY A 54 -14.73 -4.91 2.40
C GLY A 54 -14.05 -3.62 2.84
N ILE A 55 -12.78 -3.42 2.47
CA ILE A 55 -12.03 -2.20 2.79
C ILE A 55 -12.64 -0.95 2.15
N HIS A 56 -12.50 0.20 2.81
CA HIS A 56 -12.96 1.49 2.29
C HIS A 56 -11.84 2.32 1.67
N ALA A 57 -10.58 1.97 1.94
CA ALA A 57 -9.42 2.69 1.43
C ALA A 57 -8.18 1.81 1.28
N VAL A 58 -7.33 2.15 0.32
CA VAL A 58 -5.96 1.66 0.15
C VAL A 58 -4.98 2.84 0.23
N ILE A 59 -3.96 2.72 1.08
CA ILE A 59 -2.87 3.67 1.26
C ILE A 59 -1.59 3.03 0.73
N LEU A 60 -0.96 3.69 -0.24
CA LEU A 60 0.17 3.17 -0.98
C LEU A 60 1.45 3.88 -0.55
N CYS A 61 2.54 3.15 -0.41
CA CYS A 61 3.83 3.76 -0.14
C CYS A 61 4.27 4.71 -1.29
N PRO A 62 5.23 5.62 -1.07
CA PRO A 62 5.63 6.61 -2.08
C PRO A 62 6.21 6.01 -3.37
N GLY A 63 6.58 4.72 -3.37
CA GLY A 63 7.20 4.02 -4.50
C GLY A 63 6.25 3.69 -5.64
N PHE A 64 4.93 3.68 -5.39
CA PHE A 64 3.94 3.37 -6.42
C PHE A 64 3.90 4.44 -7.52
N THR A 65 4.16 4.01 -8.75
CA THR A 65 4.08 4.80 -9.97
C THR A 65 2.63 5.15 -10.32
N HIS A 66 2.42 6.14 -11.18
CA HIS A 66 1.06 6.49 -11.63
C HIS A 66 0.33 5.33 -12.32
N LYS A 67 1.05 4.49 -13.06
CA LYS A 67 0.49 3.31 -13.71
C LYS A 67 0.01 2.28 -12.68
N GLU A 68 0.86 1.96 -11.71
CA GLU A 68 0.52 0.98 -10.66
C GLU A 68 -0.67 1.45 -9.81
N VAL A 69 -0.75 2.74 -9.51
CA VAL A 69 -1.90 3.34 -8.81
C VAL A 69 -3.18 3.19 -9.63
N ALA A 70 -3.12 3.43 -10.95
CA ALA A 70 -4.28 3.28 -11.82
C ALA A 70 -4.77 1.82 -11.88
N GLU A 71 -3.85 0.85 -11.97
CA GLU A 71 -4.18 -0.57 -11.93
C GLU A 71 -4.81 -0.98 -10.58
N ILE A 72 -4.30 -0.45 -9.46
CA ILE A 72 -4.90 -0.68 -8.13
C ILE A 72 -6.30 -0.08 -8.06
N SER A 73 -6.49 1.16 -8.54
CA SER A 73 -7.82 1.79 -8.57
C SER A 73 -8.83 0.99 -9.37
N GLN A 74 -8.42 0.37 -10.48
CA GLN A 74 -9.29 -0.53 -11.24
C GLN A 74 -9.57 -1.83 -10.48
N ALA A 75 -8.55 -2.39 -9.81
CA ALA A 75 -8.68 -3.66 -9.10
C ALA A 75 -9.56 -3.58 -7.84
N VAL A 76 -9.57 -2.44 -7.14
CA VAL A 76 -10.41 -2.24 -5.94
C VAL A 76 -11.84 -1.84 -6.26
N GLY A 77 -12.08 -1.31 -7.46
CA GLY A 77 -13.41 -0.89 -7.91
C GLY A 77 -13.90 0.42 -7.30
N GLU A 78 -15.14 0.77 -7.63
CA GLU A 78 -15.79 1.98 -7.12
C GLU A 78 -16.06 1.90 -5.62
N GLY A 79 -16.03 3.04 -4.93
CA GLY A 79 -16.31 3.13 -3.49
C GLY A 79 -15.11 2.85 -2.58
N VAL A 80 -13.95 2.47 -3.11
CA VAL A 80 -12.69 2.34 -2.36
C VAL A 80 -11.75 3.49 -2.70
N GLY A 81 -11.35 4.28 -1.70
CA GLY A 81 -10.40 5.38 -1.90
C GLY A 81 -8.97 4.86 -2.12
N VAL A 82 -8.26 5.38 -3.12
CA VAL A 82 -6.84 5.05 -3.36
C VAL A 82 -5.98 6.27 -3.09
N PHE A 83 -5.08 6.17 -2.11
CA PHE A 83 -4.22 7.24 -1.63
C PHE A 83 -2.77 6.83 -1.78
N VAL A 84 -1.90 7.77 -2.15
CA VAL A 84 -0.45 7.55 -2.14
C VAL A 84 0.16 8.46 -1.09
N ALA A 85 0.95 7.90 -0.18
CA ALA A 85 1.61 8.62 0.91
C ALA A 85 2.80 9.46 0.41
N ARG A 86 2.58 10.31 -0.61
CA ARG A 86 3.62 11.19 -1.15
C ARG A 86 3.82 12.39 -0.21
N GLY A 87 5.05 12.58 0.25
CA GLY A 87 5.45 13.80 0.94
C GLY A 87 5.51 15.00 0.00
N ASP A 88 5.50 16.20 0.57
CA ASP A 88 5.89 17.43 -0.10
C ASP A 88 7.38 17.40 -0.51
N GLY A 89 7.85 18.39 -1.28
CA GLY A 89 9.21 18.37 -1.86
C GLY A 89 10.32 17.97 -0.87
N PRO A 90 10.48 18.67 0.27
CA PRO A 90 11.45 18.31 1.28
C PRO A 90 11.26 16.91 1.88
N SER A 91 10.03 16.56 2.29
CA SER A 91 9.76 15.25 2.92
C SER A 91 9.94 14.09 1.95
N HIS A 92 9.53 14.29 0.69
CA HIS A 92 9.74 13.31 -0.37
C HIS A 92 11.23 13.07 -0.58
N ASN A 93 12.04 14.12 -0.67
CA ASN A 93 13.48 14.02 -0.87
C ASN A 93 14.17 13.28 0.27
N ALA A 94 13.83 13.60 1.53
CA ALA A 94 14.39 12.92 2.71
C ALA A 94 14.15 11.40 2.66
N SER A 95 12.91 10.97 2.39
CA SER A 95 12.61 9.53 2.30
C SER A 95 13.20 8.88 1.04
N ARG A 96 13.32 9.63 -0.06
CA ARG A 96 13.88 9.14 -1.34
C ARG A 96 15.37 8.83 -1.21
N GLU A 97 16.13 9.65 -0.50
CA GLU A 97 17.56 9.41 -0.27
C GLU A 97 17.79 8.14 0.55
N ALA A 98 17.04 7.95 1.64
CA ALA A 98 17.09 6.71 2.42
C ALA A 98 16.75 5.48 1.55
N ARG A 99 15.65 5.53 0.78
CA ARG A 99 15.28 4.41 -0.13
C ARG A 99 16.35 4.13 -1.20
N ARG A 100 17.06 5.14 -1.70
CA ARG A 100 18.18 4.96 -2.64
C ARG A 100 19.35 4.24 -1.98
N ARG A 101 19.74 4.67 -0.77
CA ARG A 101 20.86 4.07 -0.04
C ARG A 101 20.62 2.60 0.30
N GLU A 102 19.39 2.24 0.64
CA GLU A 102 18.99 0.85 0.91
C GLU A 102 18.67 0.05 -0.39
N GLY A 103 18.81 0.65 -1.58
CA GLY A 103 18.60 -0.03 -2.86
C GLY A 103 17.14 -0.29 -3.26
N LEU A 104 16.15 0.27 -2.55
CA LEU A 104 14.72 0.09 -2.86
C LEU A 104 14.30 0.78 -4.17
N ILE A 105 15.00 1.84 -4.57
CA ILE A 105 14.75 2.54 -5.83
C ILE A 105 16.10 2.77 -6.53
N ARG A 106 16.15 2.49 -7.83
CA ARG A 106 17.34 2.76 -8.64
C ARG A 106 17.49 4.27 -8.83
N GLY A 107 18.72 4.77 -8.74
CA GLY A 107 19.04 6.15 -9.09
C GLY A 107 18.64 6.42 -10.53
N GLY A 108 17.84 7.47 -10.74
CA GLY A 108 17.67 8.09 -12.06
C GLY A 108 18.70 9.18 -12.24
#